data_AF-A0A0H2MAL1-F1
#
_entry.id   AF-A0A0H2MAL1-F1
#
_cell.length_a   1.000
_cell.length_b   1.000
_cell.length_c   1.000
_cell.angle_alpha   90.00
_cell.angle_beta   90.00
_cell.angle_gamma   90.00
#
_symmetry.space_group_name_H-M   'P 1'
#
loop_
_entity.id
_entity.type
_entity.pdbx_description
1 polymer ?
#
loop_
_entity_poly.entity_id
_entity_poly.type
_entity_poly.pdbx_seq_one_letter_code
_entity_poly.pdbx_strand_id
1 'polypeptide(L)' 'MRLPVLALSAAALAAILTGCVVAPAQPVYAAPPGVAYVAPTYVSPGVGFVWNYHPRYGYGWHHPRYGWHRGWR' A
#
# COMPACT_ATOMS: atom_id res chain seq x y z
N MET A 1 28.83 -22.17 31.65
CA MET A 1 27.68 -22.81 30.93
C MET A 1 26.54 -21.86 30.57
N ARG A 2 26.48 -20.61 31.07
CA ARG A 2 25.34 -19.70 30.83
C ARG A 2 25.38 -18.95 29.49
N LEU A 3 26.59 -18.56 29.03
CA LEU A 3 26.82 -17.90 27.74
C LEU A 3 26.45 -18.73 26.48
N PRO A 4 26.79 -20.03 26.37
CA PRO A 4 26.46 -20.80 25.17
C PRO A 4 24.96 -21.03 25.00
N VAL A 5 24.22 -21.15 26.11
CA VAL A 5 22.75 -21.31 26.08
C VAL A 5 22.09 -20.04 25.55
N LEU A 6 22.51 -18.87 26.02
CA LEU A 6 22.03 -17.57 25.51
C LEU A 6 22.31 -17.37 24.02
N ALA A 7 23.49 -17.76 23.55
CA ALA A 7 23.86 -17.66 22.14
C ALA A 7 23.03 -18.60 21.25
N LEU A 8 22.76 -19.84 21.70
CA LEU A 8 21.88 -20.76 20.97
C LEU A 8 20.44 -20.26 20.90
N SER A 9 19.91 -19.73 22.01
CA SER A 9 18.55 -19.16 22.03
C SER A 9 18.41 -17.98 21.08
N ALA A 10 19.40 -17.08 21.05
CA ALA A 10 19.41 -15.93 20.14
C ALA A 10 19.51 -16.36 18.66
N ALA A 11 20.36 -17.35 18.35
CA ALA A 11 20.49 -17.88 16.99
C ALA A 11 19.20 -18.58 16.52
N ALA A 12 18.53 -19.33 17.39
CA ALA A 12 17.25 -19.96 17.08
C ALA A 12 16.15 -18.92 16.82
N LEU A 13 16.06 -17.87 17.65
CA LEU A 13 15.12 -16.76 17.44
C LEU A 13 15.39 -16.04 16.11
N ALA A 14 16.64 -15.74 15.81
CA ALA A 14 17.02 -15.09 14.55
C ALA A 14 16.62 -15.91 13.33
N ALA A 15 16.86 -17.24 13.35
CA ALA A 15 16.51 -18.13 12.25
C ALA A 15 14.99 -18.19 11.99
N ILE A 16 14.17 -18.13 13.04
CA ILE A 16 12.70 -18.16 12.92
C ILE A 16 12.17 -16.83 12.36
N LEU A 17 12.78 -15.71 12.75
CA LEU A 17 12.30 -14.36 12.42
C LEU A 17 12.75 -13.87 11.04
N THR A 18 13.77 -14.47 10.42
CA THR A 18 14.26 -14.07 9.08
C THR A 18 13.40 -14.58 7.91
N GLY A 19 12.36 -15.38 8.17
CA GLY A 19 11.57 -16.05 7.14
C GLY A 19 10.42 -15.23 6.53
N CYS A 20 10.27 -13.95 6.84
CA CYS A 20 9.16 -13.16 6.31
C CYS A 20 9.30 -12.91 4.81
N VAL A 21 8.67 -13.75 4.00
CA VAL A 21 8.53 -13.56 2.55
C VAL A 21 7.31 -12.66 2.29
N VAL A 22 7.54 -11.51 1.64
CA VAL A 22 6.45 -10.64 1.17
C VAL A 22 5.87 -11.22 -0.11
N ALA A 23 4.65 -11.74 -0.05
CA ALA A 23 3.92 -12.16 -1.23
C ALA A 23 3.45 -10.93 -2.03
N PRO A 24 3.58 -10.91 -3.37
CA PRO A 24 3.00 -9.85 -4.19
C PRO A 24 1.47 -9.85 -4.03
N ALA A 25 0.91 -8.75 -3.54
CA ALA A 25 -0.54 -8.60 -3.48
C ALA A 25 -1.09 -8.51 -4.92
N GLN A 26 -1.86 -9.52 -5.32
CA GLN A 26 -2.64 -9.45 -6.56
C GLN A 26 -3.83 -8.51 -6.37
N PRO A 27 -4.25 -7.77 -7.41
CA PRO A 27 -5.48 -6.99 -7.34
C PRO A 27 -6.64 -7.93 -7.03
N VAL A 28 -7.34 -7.69 -5.92
CA VAL A 28 -8.53 -8.47 -5.53
C VAL A 28 -9.69 -8.24 -6.51
N TYR A 29 -9.60 -7.21 -7.35
CA TYR A 29 -10.63 -6.79 -8.29
C TYR A 29 -10.17 -6.94 -9.74
N ALA A 30 -10.91 -7.72 -10.52
CA ALA A 30 -10.85 -7.72 -11.98
C ALA A 30 -11.95 -6.79 -12.51
N ALA A 31 -11.58 -5.81 -13.34
CA ALA A 31 -12.55 -4.90 -13.94
C ALA A 31 -13.43 -5.64 -14.96
N PRO A 32 -14.77 -5.41 -14.97
CA PRO A 32 -15.64 -5.93 -16.01
C PRO A 32 -15.20 -5.53 -17.42
N PRO A 33 -15.56 -6.29 -18.47
CA PRO A 33 -15.27 -5.90 -19.85
C PRO A 33 -15.75 -4.48 -20.18
N GLY A 34 -14.89 -3.70 -20.83
CA GLY A 34 -15.18 -2.29 -21.14
C GLY A 34 -14.93 -1.30 -20.00
N VAL A 35 -14.55 -1.77 -18.81
CA VAL A 35 -14.16 -0.94 -17.67
C VAL A 35 -12.66 -1.07 -17.44
N ALA A 36 -11.96 0.08 -17.37
CA ALA A 36 -10.56 0.11 -16.96
C ALA A 36 -10.47 0.56 -15.50
N TYR A 37 -9.88 -0.28 -14.64
CA TYR A 37 -9.45 0.16 -13.32
C TYR A 37 -8.11 0.89 -13.45
N VAL A 38 -8.07 2.15 -13.06
CA VAL A 38 -6.83 2.94 -13.03
C VAL A 38 -6.38 3.07 -11.59
N ALA A 39 -5.35 2.30 -11.22
CA ALA A 39 -4.82 2.28 -9.87
C ALA A 39 -4.22 3.64 -9.46
N PRO A 40 -4.24 3.99 -8.16
CA PRO A 40 -3.50 5.14 -7.66
C PRO A 40 -2.01 5.06 -7.98
N THR A 41 -1.45 6.15 -8.52
CA THR A 41 -0.03 6.24 -8.86
C THR A 41 0.82 6.77 -7.70
N TYR A 42 0.19 7.16 -6.59
CA TYR A 42 0.84 7.62 -5.37
C TYR A 42 -0.10 7.48 -4.16
N VAL A 43 0.48 7.53 -2.95
CA VAL A 43 -0.20 7.28 -1.68
C VAL A 43 -1.34 8.28 -1.44
N SER A 44 -2.41 7.80 -0.80
CA SER A 44 -3.51 8.67 -0.35
C SER A 44 -3.01 9.75 0.61
N PRO A 45 -3.40 11.02 0.45
CA PRO A 45 -2.96 12.11 1.33
C PRO A 45 -3.49 11.98 2.77
N GLY A 46 -4.58 11.22 2.98
CA GLY A 46 -5.19 11.04 4.28
C GLY A 46 -6.61 10.50 4.20
N VAL A 47 -7.26 10.45 5.35
CA VAL A 47 -8.65 9.99 5.48
C VAL A 47 -9.59 10.90 4.67
N GLY A 48 -10.56 10.29 3.98
CA GLY A 48 -11.59 11.00 3.21
C GLY A 48 -11.20 11.37 1.79
N PHE A 49 -9.94 11.17 1.38
CA PHE A 49 -9.53 11.28 -0.01
C PHE A 49 -9.93 10.03 -0.80
N VAL A 50 -10.61 10.22 -1.93
CA VAL A 50 -10.99 9.16 -2.86
C VAL A 50 -10.25 9.31 -4.19
N TRP A 51 -9.84 8.19 -4.77
CA TRP A 51 -9.20 8.18 -6.09
C TRP A 51 -10.29 8.36 -7.15
N ASN A 52 -10.31 9.51 -7.81
CA ASN A 52 -11.41 9.91 -8.68
C ASN A 52 -10.90 10.52 -9.99
N TYR A 53 -11.75 10.47 -11.02
CA TYR A 53 -11.45 11.05 -12.32
C TYR A 53 -11.77 12.55 -12.37
N HIS A 54 -10.78 13.36 -12.78
CA HIS A 54 -10.93 14.77 -13.11
C HIS A 54 -10.92 14.95 -14.64
N PRO A 55 -11.91 15.61 -15.26
CA PRO A 55 -11.99 15.75 -16.72
C PRO A 55 -10.75 16.35 -17.39
N ARG A 56 -10.15 17.38 -16.77
CA ARG A 56 -8.95 18.06 -17.27
C ARG A 56 -7.61 17.38 -16.94
N TYR A 57 -7.46 16.79 -15.76
CA TYR A 57 -6.17 16.35 -15.23
C TYR A 57 -6.04 14.82 -15.10
N GLY A 58 -7.10 14.07 -15.39
CA GLY A 58 -7.11 12.62 -15.24
C GLY A 58 -7.36 12.19 -13.78
N TYR A 59 -6.82 11.04 -13.38
CA TYR A 59 -7.08 10.45 -12.07
C TYR A 59 -6.23 11.05 -10.94
N GLY A 60 -6.87 11.45 -9.84
CA GLY A 60 -6.21 12.01 -8.67
C GLY A 60 -7.01 11.84 -7.38
N TRP A 61 -6.44 12.28 -6.26
CA TRP A 61 -7.14 12.24 -4.97
C TRP A 61 -8.05 13.46 -4.81
N HIS A 62 -9.34 13.23 -4.59
CA HIS A 62 -10.34 14.26 -4.32
C HIS A 62 -10.90 14.11 -2.90
N HIS A 63 -11.01 15.23 -2.17
CA HIS A 63 -11.68 15.29 -0.89
C HIS A 63 -12.93 16.18 -1.00
N PRO A 64 -14.12 15.73 -0.59
CA PRO A 64 -15.37 16.50 -0.74
C PRO A 64 -15.31 17.92 -0.15
N ARG A 65 -14.53 18.11 0.94
CA ARG A 65 -14.37 19.40 1.63
C ARG A 65 -13.17 20.23 1.18
N TYR A 66 -12.08 19.59 0.74
CA TYR A 66 -10.80 20.26 0.47
C TYR A 66 -10.47 20.33 -1.03
N GLY A 67 -11.30 19.71 -1.87
CA GLY A 67 -11.11 19.64 -3.31
C GLY A 67 -10.02 18.64 -3.70
N TRP A 68 -9.37 18.92 -4.83
CA TRP A 68 -8.36 18.03 -5.40
C TRP A 68 -6.97 18.24 -4.78
N HIS A 69 -6.29 17.13 -4.52
CA HIS A 69 -4.91 17.13 -4.06
C HIS A 69 -3.94 17.58 -5.16
N ARG A 70 -2.75 18.08 -4.78
CA ARG A 70 -1.75 18.69 -5.68
C ARG A 70 -2.24 19.91 -6.48
N GLY A 71 -3.26 20.61 -5.98
CA GLY A 71 -3.66 21.91 -6.50
C GLY A 71 -4.40 21.87 -7.84
N TRP A 72 -5.01 20.73 -8.20
CA TRP A 72 -5.88 20.67 -9.38
C TRP A 72 -7.15 21.50 -9.14
N ARG A 73 -7.57 22.30 -10.12
CA ARG A 73 -8.72 23.20 -10.04
C ARG A 73 -9.49 23.23 -11.35
#